data_AF-A0A291RYY0-F1
#
_entry.id   AF-A0A291RYY0-F1
#
_cell.length_a   1.000
_cell.length_b   1.000
_cell.length_c   1.000
_cell.angle_alpha   90.00
_cell.angle_beta   90.00
_cell.angle_gamma   90.00
#
_symmetry.space_group_name_H-M   'P 1'
#
loop_
_entity.id
_entity.type
_entity.pdbx_description
1 polymer ?
#
loop_
_entity_poly.entity_id
_entity_poly.type
_entity_poly.pdbx_seq_one_letter_code
_entity_poly.pdbx_strand_id
1 'polypeptide(L)'
;MDSVSGEPDAAGPDDGGPDQHTPDETDRILELIDTALEDHQVSPDAMRWRPADAPESGDSPNSEGPSDSDDPATADTRSARHYSTGKLTATQARTVNAWRRELHRPRRRTYFTRDGRPPASSSDCVAAAVVDLLDTAPPQALEVARYAAWIRSEQRDGRSTKFPGAQHVSFYLPEPHAEHAEALLTEAHEAHRAIVDEVRAEAARRFPGRYQAEERALFALGQLAAQQLTAAVPRRLPMGTLARMAVDRWAARSAEAVVAAAVDHSAAHHLQHHRARRDMGRQ
;
A
#
# COMPACT_ATOMS: atom_id res chain seq x y z
N MET A 1 -18.23 22.37 -90.78
CA MET A 1 -17.61 21.62 -89.67
C MET A 1 -16.90 22.65 -88.81
N ASP A 2 -17.69 23.31 -87.96
CA ASP A 2 -17.21 24.36 -87.06
C ASP A 2 -16.73 23.68 -85.77
N SER A 3 -15.48 23.93 -85.42
CA SER A 3 -14.83 23.34 -84.25
C SER A 3 -15.06 24.23 -83.04
N VAL A 4 -15.70 23.63 -82.04
CA VAL A 4 -16.00 24.18 -80.72
C VAL A 4 -14.70 24.20 -79.89
N SER A 5 -14.33 25.38 -79.39
CA SER A 5 -13.30 25.54 -78.35
C SER A 5 -13.98 25.43 -76.98
N GLY A 6 -13.60 24.42 -76.19
CA GLY A 6 -13.96 24.28 -74.79
C GLY A 6 -12.70 24.10 -73.96
N GLU A 7 -12.44 25.06 -73.07
CA GLU A 7 -11.42 24.99 -72.02
C GLU A 7 -11.84 24.00 -70.92
N PRO A 8 -10.90 23.26 -70.29
CA PRO A 8 -11.15 22.62 -69.02
C PRO A 8 -10.55 23.41 -67.85
N ASP A 9 -11.39 23.61 -66.83
CA ASP A 9 -11.12 24.15 -65.50
C ASP A 9 -9.92 23.48 -64.81
N ALA A 10 -9.02 24.30 -64.27
CA ALA A 10 -7.99 23.88 -63.34
C ALA A 10 -8.56 23.81 -61.92
N ALA A 11 -8.70 22.59 -61.40
CA ALA A 11 -8.97 22.33 -59.99
C ALA A 11 -7.81 22.85 -59.12
N GLY A 12 -8.11 23.77 -58.21
CA GLY A 12 -7.17 24.25 -57.20
C GLY A 12 -6.94 23.21 -56.09
N PRO A 13 -5.78 23.26 -55.40
CA PRO A 13 -5.50 22.36 -54.29
C PRO A 13 -6.35 22.73 -53.07
N ASP A 14 -6.96 21.69 -52.49
CA ASP A 14 -7.71 21.67 -51.24
C ASP A 14 -6.77 21.99 -50.07
N ASP A 15 -6.95 23.18 -49.49
CA ASP A 15 -6.18 23.69 -48.35
C ASP A 15 -6.78 23.09 -47.07
N GLY A 16 -6.35 21.86 -46.75
CA GLY A 16 -6.69 21.15 -45.52
C GLY A 16 -6.19 21.93 -44.30
N GLY A 17 -7.05 22.81 -43.78
CA GLY A 17 -6.81 23.55 -42.54
C GLY A 17 -6.57 22.59 -41.36
N PRO A 18 -5.72 22.97 -40.40
CA PRO A 18 -5.41 22.12 -39.26
C PRO A 18 -6.68 21.86 -38.44
N ASP A 19 -6.90 20.58 -38.13
CA ASP A 19 -7.94 20.08 -37.23
C ASP A 19 -8.08 20.99 -36.01
N GLN A 20 -9.16 21.76 -35.98
CA GLN A 20 -9.55 22.53 -34.83
C GLN A 20 -10.07 21.55 -33.78
N HIS A 21 -9.18 21.04 -32.92
CA HIS A 21 -9.60 20.43 -31.67
C HIS A 21 -10.41 21.48 -30.90
N THR A 22 -11.72 21.25 -30.85
CA THR A 22 -12.63 22.16 -30.16
C THR A 22 -12.33 22.15 -28.66
N PRO A 23 -12.41 23.31 -27.97
CA PRO A 23 -12.14 23.42 -26.53
C PRO A 23 -12.94 22.43 -25.65
N ASP A 24 -14.07 21.94 -26.16
CA ASP A 24 -14.99 21.01 -25.49
C ASP A 24 -14.41 19.58 -25.38
N GLU A 25 -13.44 19.22 -26.22
CA GLU A 25 -12.83 17.88 -26.22
C GLU A 25 -11.71 17.76 -25.16
N THR A 26 -10.98 18.85 -24.92
CA THR A 26 -9.88 18.88 -23.93
C THR A 26 -10.43 19.04 -22.51
N ASP A 27 -11.50 19.82 -22.32
CA ASP A 27 -12.22 19.88 -21.05
C ASP A 27 -12.86 18.53 -20.73
N ARG A 28 -13.39 17.80 -21.73
CA ARG A 28 -13.84 16.40 -21.56
C ARG A 28 -12.73 15.44 -21.18
N ILE A 29 -11.50 15.61 -21.68
CA ILE A 29 -10.37 14.74 -21.31
C ILE A 29 -9.94 14.98 -19.87
N LEU A 30 -9.94 16.23 -19.39
CA LEU A 30 -9.63 16.55 -18.00
C LEU A 30 -10.76 16.11 -17.06
N GLU A 31 -12.02 16.27 -17.47
CA GLU A 31 -13.19 15.78 -16.76
C GLU A 31 -13.26 14.24 -16.78
N LEU A 32 -12.81 13.57 -17.85
CA LEU A 32 -12.65 12.11 -17.90
C LEU A 32 -11.49 11.61 -17.04
N ILE A 33 -10.42 12.37 -16.89
CA ILE A 33 -9.32 12.04 -15.97
C ILE A 33 -9.80 12.20 -14.51
N ASP A 34 -10.53 13.27 -14.19
CA ASP A 34 -11.12 13.46 -12.86
C ASP A 34 -12.25 12.44 -12.58
N THR A 35 -13.11 12.13 -13.56
CA THR A 35 -14.20 11.14 -13.44
C THR A 35 -13.67 9.71 -13.35
N ALA A 36 -12.63 9.34 -14.12
CA ALA A 36 -11.98 8.03 -14.00
C ALA A 36 -11.19 7.88 -12.69
N LEU A 37 -10.79 9.00 -12.06
CA LEU A 37 -10.23 9.02 -10.71
C LEU A 37 -11.31 8.94 -9.63
N GLU A 38 -12.54 9.41 -9.91
CA GLU A 38 -13.71 9.30 -9.03
C GLU A 38 -14.44 7.95 -9.12
N ASP A 39 -14.52 7.30 -10.28
CA ASP A 39 -15.21 6.01 -10.53
C ASP A 39 -14.49 4.78 -9.95
N HIS A 40 -13.30 4.97 -9.36
CA HIS A 40 -12.68 3.97 -8.48
C HIS A 40 -13.04 4.17 -7.00
N GLN A 41 -14.06 4.98 -6.72
CA GLN A 41 -14.89 4.86 -5.53
C GLN A 41 -15.66 3.54 -5.57
N VAL A 42 -15.04 2.49 -5.03
CA VAL A 42 -15.83 1.39 -4.48
C VAL A 42 -16.74 1.99 -3.42
N SER A 43 -18.04 1.98 -3.71
CA SER A 43 -19.11 2.40 -2.81
C SER A 43 -18.89 1.81 -1.41
N PRO A 44 -18.85 2.61 -0.34
CA PRO A 44 -18.67 2.12 1.02
C PRO A 44 -19.86 1.29 1.55
N ASP A 45 -20.95 1.14 0.77
CA ASP A 45 -22.16 0.44 1.20
C ASP A 45 -22.28 -1.03 0.73
N ALA A 46 -21.31 -1.56 -0.02
CA ALA A 46 -21.38 -2.92 -0.56
C ALA A 46 -20.83 -4.03 0.36
N MET A 47 -20.50 -3.74 1.62
CA MET A 47 -19.98 -4.75 2.57
C MET A 47 -20.65 -4.70 3.95
N ARG A 48 -21.96 -4.42 4.00
CA ARG A 48 -22.78 -4.91 5.12
C ARG A 48 -22.93 -6.43 4.99
N TRP A 49 -21.98 -7.15 5.59
CA TRP A 49 -22.10 -8.58 5.85
C TRP A 49 -23.36 -8.80 6.68
N ARG A 50 -24.41 -9.37 6.06
CA ARG A 50 -25.55 -9.95 6.78
C ARG A 50 -25.10 -11.33 7.29
N PRO A 51 -25.22 -11.64 8.58
CA PRO A 51 -25.05 -13.01 9.04
C PRO A 51 -26.13 -13.88 8.37
N ALA A 52 -25.69 -14.94 7.70
CA ALA A 52 -26.57 -15.99 7.22
C ALA A 52 -27.12 -16.78 8.41
N ASP A 53 -28.37 -17.21 8.28
CA ASP A 53 -29.16 -17.96 9.23
C ASP A 53 -28.40 -19.13 9.86
N ALA A 54 -28.38 -19.15 11.20
CA ALA A 54 -27.92 -20.30 11.98
C ALA A 54 -29.02 -21.38 11.98
N PRO A 55 -28.69 -22.67 11.83
CA PRO A 55 -29.66 -23.74 11.99
C PRO A 55 -30.04 -23.91 13.47
N GLU A 56 -31.34 -23.92 13.71
CA GLU A 56 -31.95 -24.30 14.98
C GLU A 56 -31.58 -25.74 15.38
N SER A 57 -30.97 -25.87 16.55
CA SER A 57 -30.98 -27.06 17.42
C SER A 57 -30.45 -26.56 18.77
N GLY A 58 -31.13 -26.68 19.89
CA GLY A 58 -31.93 -27.79 20.37
C GLY A 58 -31.47 -27.99 21.82
N ASP A 59 -32.14 -27.28 22.71
CA ASP A 59 -32.32 -27.45 24.16
C ASP A 59 -31.32 -28.22 25.06
N SER A 60 -31.05 -27.55 26.21
CA SER A 60 -30.85 -28.09 27.58
C SER A 60 -29.46 -28.55 28.11
N PRO A 61 -29.19 -28.52 29.44
CA PRO A 61 -29.27 -27.37 30.35
C PRO A 61 -28.08 -27.27 31.35
N ASN A 62 -27.96 -26.10 32.00
CA ASN A 62 -27.28 -25.73 33.26
C ASN A 62 -26.24 -26.66 33.93
N SER A 63 -25.09 -26.07 34.23
CA SER A 63 -24.38 -26.24 35.51
C SER A 63 -23.70 -24.93 35.91
N GLU A 64 -24.20 -24.32 36.97
CA GLU A 64 -23.66 -23.13 37.65
C GLU A 64 -22.41 -23.46 38.48
N GLY A 65 -21.51 -22.49 38.63
CA GLY A 65 -20.65 -22.38 39.82
C GLY A 65 -19.18 -22.05 39.55
N PRO A 66 -18.54 -21.21 40.38
CA PRO A 66 -17.73 -20.08 39.92
C PRO A 66 -16.22 -20.33 40.06
N SER A 67 -15.43 -19.73 39.18
CA SER A 67 -14.09 -19.28 39.58
C SER A 67 -13.75 -17.96 38.91
N ASP A 68 -13.95 -16.88 39.67
CA ASP A 68 -13.12 -15.70 39.59
C ASP A 68 -11.66 -16.13 39.68
N SER A 69 -11.02 -16.22 38.53
CA SER A 69 -9.59 -16.01 38.40
C SER A 69 -9.42 -14.85 37.43
N ASP A 70 -9.69 -13.65 37.95
CA ASP A 70 -9.13 -12.41 37.42
C ASP A 70 -7.61 -12.51 37.53
N ASP A 71 -7.02 -13.13 36.51
CA ASP A 71 -5.58 -13.16 36.30
C ASP A 71 -5.24 -11.87 35.56
N PRO A 72 -4.59 -10.87 36.21
CA PRO A 72 -4.32 -9.55 35.61
C PRO A 72 -3.38 -9.59 34.40
N ALA A 73 -2.88 -10.77 34.00
CA ALA A 73 -2.03 -10.98 32.84
C ALA A 73 -2.79 -11.14 31.50
N THR A 74 -4.13 -11.15 31.49
CA THR A 74 -4.94 -11.34 30.27
C THR A 74 -5.57 -10.07 29.70
N ALA A 75 -5.37 -8.92 30.35
CA ALA A 75 -5.94 -7.63 29.90
C ALA A 75 -5.19 -6.99 28.72
N ASP A 76 -3.94 -7.36 28.46
CA ASP A 76 -3.03 -6.57 27.61
C ASP A 76 -3.10 -6.88 26.12
N THR A 77 -4.02 -7.75 25.68
CA THR A 77 -4.08 -8.22 24.28
C THR A 77 -5.26 -7.76 23.48
N ARG A 78 -5.99 -6.80 24.05
CA ARG A 78 -6.89 -5.94 23.28
C ARG A 78 -6.14 -4.82 22.55
N SER A 79 -4.80 -4.77 22.62
CA SER A 79 -3.96 -3.65 22.18
C SER A 79 -3.16 -3.87 20.89
N ALA A 80 -3.24 -5.04 20.23
CA ALA A 80 -2.51 -5.27 18.98
C ALA A 80 -3.42 -5.01 17.77
N ARG A 81 -3.07 -4.03 16.92
CA ARG A 81 -3.84 -3.69 15.72
C ARG A 81 -3.41 -4.52 14.51
N HIS A 82 -4.38 -4.99 13.74
CA HIS A 82 -4.17 -5.81 12.54
C HIS A 82 -3.98 -4.95 11.30
N TYR A 83 -2.96 -5.28 10.50
CA TYR A 83 -2.65 -4.62 9.24
C TYR A 83 -2.25 -5.62 8.15
N SER A 84 -2.10 -5.09 6.94
CA SER A 84 -1.65 -5.84 5.76
C SER A 84 -0.61 -5.05 4.99
N THR A 85 0.39 -5.74 4.44
CA THR A 85 1.37 -5.15 3.52
C THR A 85 0.72 -4.64 2.22
N GLY A 86 -0.53 -5.01 1.95
CA GLY A 86 -1.12 -4.93 0.62
C GLY A 86 -0.34 -5.80 -0.37
N LYS A 87 -0.59 -5.59 -1.67
CA LYS A 87 0.16 -6.30 -2.71
C LYS A 87 1.65 -5.94 -2.63
N LEU A 88 2.49 -6.97 -2.63
CA LEU A 88 3.94 -6.85 -2.68
C LEU A 88 4.40 -6.80 -4.14
N THR A 89 5.50 -6.10 -4.42
CA THR A 89 6.21 -6.25 -5.69
C THR A 89 6.84 -7.65 -5.79
N ALA A 90 7.24 -8.08 -6.99
CA ALA A 90 7.92 -9.37 -7.16
C ALA A 90 9.21 -9.47 -6.32
N THR A 91 9.96 -8.37 -6.20
CA THR A 91 11.17 -8.32 -5.36
C THR A 91 10.83 -8.44 -3.88
N GLN A 92 9.84 -7.68 -3.37
CA GLN A 92 9.39 -7.77 -1.99
C GLN A 92 8.86 -9.17 -1.65
N ALA A 93 8.08 -9.77 -2.54
CA ALA A 93 7.58 -11.13 -2.37
C ALA A 93 8.72 -12.16 -2.29
N ARG A 94 9.77 -12.01 -3.12
CA ARG A 94 10.98 -12.86 -3.03
C ARG A 94 11.69 -12.70 -1.68
N THR A 95 11.83 -11.47 -1.19
CA THR A 95 12.43 -11.19 0.13
C THR A 95 11.65 -11.86 1.25
N VAL A 96 10.34 -11.64 1.32
CA VAL A 96 9.47 -12.25 2.34
C VAL A 96 9.46 -13.78 2.24
N ASN A 97 9.47 -14.33 1.03
CA ASN A 97 9.56 -15.78 0.84
C ASN A 97 10.92 -16.34 1.28
N ALA A 98 12.01 -15.58 1.19
CA ALA A 98 13.29 -16.00 1.75
C ALA A 98 13.23 -16.08 3.28
N TRP A 99 12.61 -15.12 3.95
CA TRP A 99 12.38 -15.16 5.40
C TRP A 99 11.50 -16.34 5.80
N ARG A 100 10.39 -16.57 5.07
CA ARG A 100 9.50 -17.72 5.28
C ARG A 100 10.22 -19.06 5.14
N ARG A 101 11.11 -19.19 4.14
CA ARG A 101 11.91 -20.42 3.96
C ARG A 101 12.87 -20.66 5.12
N GLU A 102 13.49 -19.61 5.66
CA GLU A 102 14.38 -19.74 6.81
C GLU A 102 13.60 -20.14 8.08
N LEU A 103 12.40 -19.60 8.31
CA LEU A 103 11.51 -20.02 9.42
C LEU A 103 11.21 -21.53 9.38
N HIS A 104 11.12 -22.13 8.19
CA HIS A 104 10.83 -23.55 8.02
C HIS A 104 12.08 -24.40 7.81
N ARG A 105 13.28 -23.83 7.89
CA ARG A 105 14.51 -24.57 7.62
C ARG A 105 14.73 -25.58 8.74
N PRO A 106 14.95 -26.86 8.41
CA PRO A 106 15.27 -27.88 9.41
C PRO A 106 16.72 -27.70 9.87
N ARG A 107 16.98 -26.67 10.69
CA ARG A 107 18.19 -26.58 11.49
C ARG A 107 17.91 -27.27 12.83
N ARG A 108 18.84 -28.14 13.24
CA ARG A 108 18.81 -28.99 14.45
C ARG A 108 18.01 -28.40 15.62
N ARG A 109 16.70 -28.69 15.74
CA ARG A 109 15.81 -28.37 16.89
C ARG A 109 15.79 -26.91 17.40
N THR A 110 16.55 -25.98 16.83
CA THR A 110 16.85 -24.65 17.39
C THR A 110 15.76 -23.60 17.14
N TYR A 111 14.76 -23.92 16.32
CA TYR A 111 13.69 -23.01 15.93
C TYR A 111 12.34 -23.71 15.88
N PHE A 112 12.12 -24.75 16.68
CA PHE A 112 10.79 -25.38 16.75
C PHE A 112 10.34 -25.48 18.19
N THR A 113 9.09 -25.10 18.42
CA THR A 113 8.38 -25.24 19.68
C THR A 113 8.13 -26.72 19.98
N ARG A 114 7.69 -27.04 21.21
CA ARG A 114 7.45 -28.44 21.64
C ARG A 114 6.43 -29.18 20.76
N ASP A 115 5.53 -28.43 20.13
CA ASP A 115 4.51 -28.89 19.16
C ASP A 115 5.00 -28.86 17.69
N GLY A 116 6.28 -28.61 17.44
CA GLY A 116 6.89 -28.70 16.10
C GLY A 116 6.59 -27.53 15.17
N ARG A 117 6.11 -26.40 15.71
CA ARG A 117 5.87 -25.16 14.95
C ARG A 117 7.06 -24.20 15.09
N PRO A 118 7.31 -23.31 14.13
CA PRO A 118 8.32 -22.28 14.33
C PRO A 118 7.88 -21.32 15.46
N PRO A 119 8.83 -20.78 16.27
CA PRO A 119 8.53 -19.84 17.34
C PRO A 119 7.97 -18.52 16.79
N ALA A 120 8.36 -18.15 15.57
CA ALA A 120 7.83 -16.96 14.89
C ALA A 120 7.19 -17.33 13.55
N SER A 121 6.48 -16.37 12.96
CA SER A 121 5.81 -16.45 11.67
C SER A 121 6.26 -15.34 10.74
N SER A 122 5.88 -15.41 9.46
CA SER A 122 6.18 -14.33 8.52
C SER A 122 5.49 -13.00 8.88
N SER A 123 4.37 -13.06 9.63
CA SER A 123 3.73 -11.89 10.23
C SER A 123 4.70 -11.19 11.17
N ASP A 124 5.37 -11.97 12.02
CA ASP A 124 6.26 -11.47 13.07
C ASP A 124 7.55 -10.89 12.46
N CYS A 125 8.03 -11.46 11.35
CA CYS A 125 9.11 -10.85 10.57
C CYS A 125 8.74 -9.46 10.05
N VAL A 126 7.53 -9.28 9.53
CA VAL A 126 7.06 -7.98 9.00
C VAL A 126 6.82 -6.99 10.15
N ALA A 127 6.18 -7.44 11.23
CA ALA A 127 5.95 -6.60 12.41
C ALA A 127 7.28 -6.13 13.03
N ALA A 128 8.24 -7.03 13.22
CA ALA A 128 9.57 -6.67 13.70
C ALA A 128 10.28 -5.68 12.76
N ALA A 129 10.13 -5.83 11.44
CA ALA A 129 10.70 -4.90 10.47
C ALA A 129 10.09 -3.50 10.60
N VAL A 130 8.77 -3.42 10.77
CA VAL A 130 8.06 -2.15 10.93
C VAL A 130 8.42 -1.49 12.26
N VAL A 131 8.48 -2.26 13.35
CA VAL A 131 8.92 -1.76 14.66
C VAL A 131 10.34 -1.19 14.58
N ASP A 132 11.29 -1.93 13.99
CA ASP A 132 12.67 -1.45 13.81
C ASP A 132 12.76 -0.21 12.90
N LEU A 133 11.90 -0.12 11.88
CA LEU A 133 11.81 1.07 11.04
C LEU A 133 11.39 2.28 11.90
N LEU A 134 10.35 2.15 12.72
CA LEU A 134 9.82 3.26 13.52
C LEU A 134 10.74 3.66 14.68
N ASP A 135 11.42 2.70 15.29
CA ASP A 135 12.25 2.95 16.48
C ASP A 135 13.66 3.42 16.11
N THR A 136 14.28 2.81 15.09
CA THR A 136 15.71 3.01 14.79
C THR A 136 15.94 4.03 13.68
N ALA A 137 15.01 4.13 12.73
CA ALA A 137 15.17 4.99 11.56
C ALA A 137 13.81 5.45 11.01
N PRO A 138 13.01 6.18 11.81
CA PRO A 138 11.69 6.62 11.39
C PRO A 138 11.82 7.48 10.12
N PRO A 139 11.14 7.11 9.02
CA PRO A 139 11.21 7.88 7.79
C PRO A 139 10.48 9.21 7.97
N GLN A 140 10.91 10.22 7.23
CA GLN A 140 10.20 11.49 7.21
C GLN A 140 8.88 11.34 6.44
N ALA A 141 7.87 12.13 6.81
CA ALA A 141 6.56 12.16 6.15
C ALA A 141 6.65 12.26 4.62
N LEU A 142 7.53 13.12 4.09
CA LEU A 142 7.72 13.28 2.65
C LEU A 142 8.36 12.05 1.99
N GLU A 143 9.24 11.33 2.67
CA GLU A 143 9.82 10.08 2.16
C GLU A 143 8.74 9.00 2.01
N VAL A 144 7.84 8.91 3.00
CA VAL A 144 6.69 8.00 2.96
C VAL A 144 5.75 8.35 1.80
N ALA A 145 5.49 9.64 1.56
CA ALA A 145 4.68 10.10 0.44
C ALA A 145 5.30 9.74 -0.93
N ARG A 146 6.60 10.00 -1.10
CA ARG A 146 7.36 9.64 -2.32
C ARG A 146 7.34 8.14 -2.56
N TYR A 147 7.60 7.36 -1.52
CA TYR A 147 7.56 5.90 -1.62
C TYR A 147 6.16 5.40 -2.01
N ALA A 148 5.10 5.99 -1.44
CA ALA A 148 3.73 5.65 -1.78
C ALA A 148 3.33 6.00 -3.22
N ALA A 149 3.93 7.04 -3.80
CA ALA A 149 3.77 7.40 -5.20
C ALA A 149 4.50 6.40 -6.11
N TRP A 150 5.77 6.11 -5.79
CA TRP A 150 6.58 5.14 -6.52
C TRP A 150 5.95 3.74 -6.55
N ILE A 151 5.56 3.20 -5.40
CA ILE A 151 5.00 1.83 -5.33
C ILE A 151 3.68 1.70 -6.10
N ARG A 152 2.90 2.78 -6.21
CA ARG A 152 1.67 2.79 -7.01
C ARG A 152 1.98 2.76 -8.51
N SER A 153 3.05 3.42 -8.96
CA SER A 153 3.53 3.30 -10.33
C SER A 153 3.99 1.87 -10.61
N GLU A 154 4.88 1.32 -9.78
CA GLU A 154 5.39 -0.06 -9.92
C GLU A 154 4.26 -1.10 -9.98
N GLN A 155 3.21 -0.94 -9.17
CA GLN A 155 2.06 -1.84 -9.18
C GLN A 155 1.14 -1.66 -10.40
N ARG A 156 1.12 -0.48 -11.01
CA ARG A 156 0.40 -0.22 -12.26
C ARG A 156 1.14 -0.84 -13.43
N ASP A 157 2.45 -0.63 -13.48
CA ASP A 157 3.32 -1.08 -14.57
C ASP A 157 3.58 -2.60 -14.50
N GLY A 158 3.61 -3.15 -13.28
CA GLY A 158 3.78 -4.58 -13.01
C GLY A 158 2.52 -5.44 -13.18
N ARG A 159 1.42 -4.93 -13.76
CA ARG A 159 0.20 -5.71 -14.07
C ARG A 159 0.44 -6.71 -15.21
N SER A 160 1.23 -7.74 -14.96
CA SER A 160 1.30 -8.92 -15.82
C SER A 160 0.04 -9.77 -15.64
N THR A 161 -0.57 -10.18 -16.76
CA THR A 161 -1.75 -11.06 -16.84
C THR A 161 -1.49 -12.51 -16.39
N LYS A 162 -0.25 -12.84 -16.02
CA LYS A 162 0.17 -14.17 -15.54
C LYS A 162 1.22 -14.04 -14.43
N PHE A 163 0.81 -13.96 -13.17
CA PHE A 163 1.71 -14.15 -12.02
C PHE A 163 1.03 -15.01 -10.94
N PRO A 164 1.70 -16.05 -10.40
CA PRO A 164 1.21 -16.72 -9.22
C PRO A 164 1.50 -15.83 -8.00
N GLY A 165 0.44 -15.24 -7.44
CA GLY A 165 0.40 -14.76 -6.06
C GLY A 165 0.89 -13.34 -5.83
N ALA A 166 0.02 -12.36 -6.08
CA ALA A 166 -0.02 -11.09 -5.34
C ALA A 166 -0.29 -11.37 -3.84
N GLN A 167 0.67 -11.98 -3.14
CA GLN A 167 0.52 -12.32 -1.73
C GLN A 167 0.74 -11.07 -0.89
N HIS A 168 -0.31 -10.66 -0.20
CA HIS A 168 -0.18 -9.76 0.95
C HIS A 168 0.19 -10.59 2.18
N VAL A 169 0.83 -9.94 3.16
CA VAL A 169 1.08 -10.53 4.47
C VAL A 169 0.31 -9.72 5.50
N SER A 170 -0.53 -10.41 6.26
CA SER A 170 -1.14 -9.88 7.46
C SER A 170 -0.12 -9.83 8.59
N PHE A 171 -0.14 -8.76 9.36
CA PHE A 171 0.71 -8.61 10.54
C PHE A 171 0.01 -7.80 11.63
N TYR A 172 0.54 -7.85 12.84
CA TYR A 172 -0.02 -7.15 14.00
C TYR A 172 1.04 -6.22 14.59
N LEU A 173 0.65 -5.02 14.95
CA LEU A 173 1.52 -4.07 15.65
C LEU A 173 1.01 -3.83 17.08
N PRO A 174 1.90 -3.72 18.07
CA PRO A 174 1.54 -3.18 19.38
C PRO A 174 0.97 -1.77 19.26
N GLU A 175 0.03 -1.41 20.15
CA GLU A 175 -0.68 -0.13 20.12
C GLU A 175 0.23 1.10 19.95
N PRO A 176 1.33 1.26 20.72
CA PRO A 176 2.16 2.46 20.61
C PRO A 176 2.80 2.61 19.22
N HIS A 177 3.22 1.50 18.62
CA HIS A 177 3.79 1.48 17.27
C HIS A 177 2.72 1.68 16.20
N ALA A 178 1.51 1.16 16.43
CA ALA A 178 0.39 1.34 15.54
C ALA A 178 -0.07 2.80 15.47
N GLU A 179 -0.19 3.48 16.61
CA GLU A 179 -0.50 4.90 16.71
C GLU A 179 0.57 5.76 16.03
N HIS A 180 1.85 5.51 16.32
CA HIS A 180 2.94 6.23 15.69
C HIS A 180 2.93 6.06 14.16
N ALA A 181 2.70 4.84 13.66
CA ALA A 181 2.64 4.58 12.23
C ALA A 181 1.46 5.30 11.55
N GLU A 182 0.28 5.33 12.19
CA GLU A 182 -0.89 6.02 11.66
C GLU A 182 -0.73 7.55 11.66
N ALA A 183 -0.12 8.11 12.70
CA ALA A 183 0.25 9.53 12.73
C ALA A 183 1.18 9.88 11.56
N LEU A 184 2.25 9.09 11.36
CA LEU A 184 3.20 9.30 10.27
C LEU A 184 2.55 9.21 8.87
N LEU A 185 1.59 8.30 8.67
CA LEU A 185 0.84 8.21 7.41
C LEU A 185 -0.07 9.42 7.18
N THR A 186 -0.60 9.99 8.26
CA THR A 186 -1.42 11.21 8.21
C THR A 186 -0.55 12.40 7.83
N GLU A 187 0.58 12.58 8.52
CA GLU A 187 1.57 13.62 8.19
C GLU A 187 2.09 13.49 6.75
N ALA A 188 2.36 12.27 6.28
CA ALA A 188 2.79 12.01 4.91
C ALA A 188 1.72 12.41 3.87
N HIS A 189 0.45 12.14 4.17
CA HIS A 189 -0.65 12.57 3.32
C HIS A 189 -0.76 14.10 3.27
N GLU A 190 -0.68 14.77 4.42
CA GLU A 190 -0.72 16.23 4.51
C GLU A 190 0.46 16.88 3.79
N ALA A 191 1.67 16.35 3.95
CA ALA A 191 2.86 16.82 3.26
C ALA A 191 2.74 16.69 1.74
N HIS A 192 2.22 15.56 1.24
CA HIS A 192 1.98 15.38 -0.20
C HIS A 192 0.96 16.41 -0.71
N ARG A 193 -0.15 16.57 0.01
CA ARG A 193 -1.19 17.54 -0.36
C ARG A 193 -0.66 18.97 -0.40
N ALA A 194 0.08 19.39 0.62
CA ALA A 194 0.64 20.73 0.69
C ALA A 194 1.53 21.04 -0.53
N ILE A 195 2.40 20.11 -0.93
CA ILE A 195 3.26 20.27 -2.11
C ILE A 195 2.43 20.35 -3.40
N VAL A 196 1.40 19.50 -3.55
CA VAL A 196 0.53 19.55 -4.73
C VAL A 196 -0.21 20.89 -4.82
N ASP A 197 -0.72 21.39 -3.70
CA ASP A 197 -1.41 22.68 -3.64
C ASP A 197 -0.45 23.85 -3.93
N GLU A 198 0.78 23.80 -3.40
CA GLU A 198 1.83 24.79 -3.69
C GLU A 198 2.20 24.82 -5.18
N VAL A 199 2.44 23.65 -5.77
CA VAL A 199 2.80 23.52 -7.20
C VAL A 199 1.65 24.01 -8.09
N ARG A 200 0.40 23.69 -7.74
CA ARG A 200 -0.78 24.19 -8.46
C ARG A 200 -0.91 25.72 -8.37
N ALA A 201 -0.70 26.29 -7.18
CA ALA A 201 -0.72 27.73 -6.99
C ALA A 201 0.39 28.43 -7.80
N GLU A 202 1.58 27.84 -7.84
CA GLU A 202 2.69 28.36 -8.65
C GLU A 202 2.41 28.25 -10.15
N ALA A 203 1.86 27.13 -10.61
CA ALA A 203 1.44 26.97 -12.01
C ALA A 203 0.42 28.04 -12.41
N ALA A 204 -0.57 28.30 -11.56
CA ALA A 204 -1.59 29.33 -11.79
C ALA A 204 -1.01 30.75 -11.84
N ARG A 205 -0.03 31.07 -10.98
CA ARG A 205 0.69 32.35 -11.03
C ARG A 205 1.50 32.52 -12.30
N ARG A 206 2.18 31.45 -12.75
CA ARG A 206 3.07 31.48 -13.91
C ARG A 206 2.31 31.52 -15.24
N PHE A 207 1.15 30.88 -15.32
CA PHE A 207 0.34 30.76 -16.52
C PHE A 207 -1.13 31.17 -16.23
N PRO A 208 -1.40 32.47 -16.07
CA PRO A 208 -2.72 32.96 -15.66
C PRO A 208 -3.77 32.94 -16.79
N GLY A 209 -3.36 32.71 -18.04
CA GLY A 209 -4.24 32.78 -19.20
C GLY A 209 -5.29 31.67 -19.24
N ARG A 210 -6.51 32.02 -19.67
CA ARG A 210 -7.62 31.06 -19.84
C ARG A 210 -7.27 29.92 -20.80
N TYR A 211 -6.51 30.21 -21.85
CA TYR A 211 -6.06 29.25 -22.87
C TYR A 211 -4.73 28.56 -22.53
N GLN A 212 -4.18 28.76 -21.32
CA GLN A 212 -2.89 28.20 -20.90
C GLN A 212 -3.02 26.99 -19.96
N ALA A 213 -4.11 26.23 -20.10
CA ALA A 213 -4.39 25.10 -19.22
C ALA A 213 -3.36 23.97 -19.36
N GLU A 214 -2.91 23.72 -20.58
CA GLU A 214 -1.94 22.68 -20.89
C GLU A 214 -0.57 23.02 -20.29
N GLU A 215 -0.09 24.27 -20.45
CA GLU A 215 1.19 24.71 -19.88
C GLU A 215 1.19 24.65 -18.35
N ARG A 216 0.05 24.99 -17.71
CA ARG A 216 -0.12 24.78 -16.26
C ARG A 216 0.04 23.33 -15.87
N ALA A 217 -0.64 22.42 -16.58
CA ALA A 217 -0.62 21.00 -16.29
C ALA A 217 0.79 20.41 -16.48
N LEU A 218 1.44 20.70 -17.60
CA LEU A 218 2.79 20.23 -17.91
C LEU A 218 3.83 20.74 -16.90
N PHE A 219 3.75 22.03 -16.53
CA PHE A 219 4.61 22.59 -15.49
C PHE A 219 4.40 21.88 -14.15
N ALA A 220 3.14 21.71 -13.72
CA ALA A 220 2.84 21.07 -12.44
C ALA A 220 3.31 19.61 -12.41
N LEU A 221 3.08 18.86 -13.49
CA LEU A 221 3.54 17.47 -13.63
C LEU A 221 5.07 17.38 -13.60
N GLY A 222 5.77 18.27 -14.29
CA GLY A 222 7.24 18.33 -14.27
C GLY A 222 7.80 18.61 -12.87
N GLN A 223 7.21 19.58 -12.16
CA GLN A 223 7.62 19.92 -10.78
C GLN A 223 7.37 18.77 -9.80
N LEU A 224 6.21 18.10 -9.88
CA LEU A 224 5.90 16.97 -9.02
C LEU A 224 6.76 15.74 -9.34
N ALA A 225 7.02 15.47 -10.62
CA ALA A 225 7.91 14.40 -11.04
C ALA A 225 9.35 14.61 -10.53
N ALA A 226 9.86 15.85 -10.57
CA ALA A 226 11.17 16.20 -10.01
C ALA A 226 11.24 15.93 -8.49
N GLN A 227 10.11 16.00 -7.80
CA GLN A 227 9.98 15.68 -6.38
C GLN A 227 9.59 14.22 -6.10
N GLN A 228 9.47 13.38 -7.14
CA GLN A 228 9.03 11.98 -7.07
C GLN A 228 7.62 11.82 -6.47
N LEU A 229 6.74 12.77 -6.76
CA LEU A 229 5.35 12.77 -6.32
C LEU A 229 4.39 12.69 -7.51
N THR A 230 3.17 12.23 -7.24
CA THR A 230 2.08 12.20 -8.22
C THR A 230 1.13 13.38 -8.01
N ALA A 231 0.50 13.86 -9.08
CA ALA A 231 -0.56 14.88 -8.97
C ALA A 231 -1.80 14.36 -8.19
N ALA A 232 -2.09 13.07 -8.30
CA ALA A 232 -3.15 12.43 -7.54
C ALA A 232 -2.69 12.13 -6.11
N VAL A 233 -3.17 12.90 -5.14
CA VAL A 233 -3.00 12.65 -3.71
C VAL A 233 -4.01 11.58 -3.29
N PRO A 234 -3.58 10.44 -2.73
CA PRO A 234 -4.52 9.43 -2.26
C PRO A 234 -5.33 9.96 -1.08
N ARG A 235 -6.61 9.58 -0.96
CA ARG A 235 -7.43 9.95 0.22
C ARG A 235 -6.83 9.50 1.55
N ARG A 236 -6.15 8.35 1.56
CA ARG A 236 -5.43 7.82 2.72
C ARG A 236 -4.23 7.02 2.25
N LEU A 237 -3.11 7.12 2.96
CA LEU A 237 -1.97 6.25 2.77
C LEU A 237 -2.16 4.95 3.57
N PRO A 238 -2.07 3.75 2.94
CA PRO A 238 -2.26 2.50 3.64
C PRO A 238 -1.03 2.13 4.48
N MET A 239 -1.23 1.41 5.59
CA MET A 239 -0.15 0.82 6.41
C MET A 239 0.81 -0.07 5.62
N GLY A 240 0.33 -0.66 4.53
CA GLY A 240 1.17 -1.41 3.61
C GLY A 240 2.33 -0.60 3.01
N THR A 241 2.24 0.74 2.97
CA THR A 241 3.34 1.61 2.55
C THR A 241 4.54 1.48 3.48
N LEU A 242 4.34 1.70 4.78
CA LEU A 242 5.41 1.55 5.79
C LEU A 242 5.90 0.11 5.89
N ALA A 243 5.00 -0.88 5.80
CA ALA A 243 5.39 -2.28 5.81
C ALA A 243 6.31 -2.65 4.63
N ARG A 244 6.01 -2.14 3.42
CA ARG A 244 6.86 -2.37 2.25
C ARG A 244 8.20 -1.62 2.34
N MET A 245 8.20 -0.39 2.85
CA MET A 245 9.45 0.33 3.15
C MET A 245 10.34 -0.45 4.12
N ALA A 246 9.74 -0.99 5.19
CA ALA A 246 10.43 -1.82 6.17
C ALA A 246 11.00 -3.10 5.54
N VAL A 247 10.22 -3.77 4.68
CA VAL A 247 10.67 -4.94 3.92
C VAL A 247 11.86 -4.61 3.02
N ASP A 248 11.79 -3.51 2.27
CA ASP A 248 12.87 -3.11 1.37
C ASP A 248 14.14 -2.74 2.17
N ARG A 249 14.00 -2.05 3.31
CA ARG A 249 15.12 -1.74 4.21
C ARG A 249 15.79 -3.01 4.75
N TRP A 250 14.99 -4.00 5.15
CA TRP A 250 15.49 -5.27 5.67
C TRP A 250 15.92 -6.27 4.60
N ALA A 251 15.70 -5.98 3.31
CA ALA A 251 16.05 -6.90 2.22
C ALA A 251 17.54 -7.24 2.15
N ALA A 252 18.41 -6.36 2.65
CA ALA A 252 19.86 -6.59 2.72
C ALA A 252 20.28 -7.46 3.93
N ARG A 253 19.41 -7.65 4.93
CA ARG A 253 19.72 -8.48 6.11
C ARG A 253 19.66 -9.96 5.73
N SER A 254 20.45 -10.79 6.40
CA SER A 254 20.34 -12.24 6.25
C SER A 254 18.98 -12.72 6.78
N ALA A 255 18.39 -13.72 6.14
CA ALA A 255 17.09 -14.28 6.57
C ALA A 255 17.16 -14.80 8.02
N GLU A 256 18.31 -15.31 8.45
CA GLU A 256 18.56 -15.77 9.82
C GLU A 256 18.46 -14.63 10.84
N ALA A 257 19.07 -13.47 10.56
CA ALA A 257 18.97 -12.29 11.42
C ALA A 257 17.54 -11.77 11.51
N VAL A 258 16.77 -11.82 10.42
CA VAL A 258 15.36 -11.43 10.41
C VAL A 258 14.51 -12.37 11.25
N VAL A 259 14.75 -13.69 11.16
CA VAL A 259 14.05 -14.67 11.99
C VAL A 259 14.37 -14.50 13.47
N ALA A 260 15.63 -14.25 13.83
CA ALA A 260 16.01 -13.96 15.22
C ALA A 260 15.26 -12.75 15.77
N ALA A 261 15.22 -11.63 15.03
CA ALA A 261 14.46 -10.44 15.41
C ALA A 261 12.95 -10.71 15.51
N ALA A 262 12.39 -11.53 14.62
CA ALA A 262 10.99 -11.94 14.66
C ALA A 262 10.66 -12.78 15.91
N VAL A 263 11.58 -13.64 16.36
CA VAL A 263 11.44 -14.40 17.61
C VAL A 263 11.47 -13.47 18.82
N ASP A 264 12.35 -12.48 18.83
CA ASP A 264 12.40 -11.49 19.92
C ASP A 264 11.12 -10.64 19.98
N HIS A 265 10.60 -10.23 18.83
CA HIS A 265 9.32 -9.52 18.72
C HIS A 265 8.15 -10.39 19.19
N SER A 266 8.07 -11.64 18.73
CA SER A 266 7.02 -12.58 19.16
C SER A 266 7.10 -12.83 20.67
N ALA A 267 8.31 -12.98 21.22
CA ALA A 267 8.51 -13.13 22.66
C ALA A 267 8.00 -11.94 23.48
N ALA A 268 8.10 -10.73 22.95
CA ALA A 268 7.66 -9.51 23.63
C ALA A 268 6.17 -9.23 23.46
N HIS A 269 5.56 -9.62 22.34
CA HIS A 269 4.23 -9.12 21.95
C HIS A 269 3.18 -10.19 21.62
N HIS A 270 3.55 -11.48 21.52
CA HIS A 270 2.58 -12.55 21.30
C HIS A 270 2.14 -13.24 22.59
N LEU A 271 0.81 -13.42 22.73
CA LEU A 271 0.20 -14.22 23.79
C LEU A 271 0.42 -15.71 23.68
N GLN A 272 0.63 -16.21 22.46
CA GLN A 272 0.82 -17.63 22.27
C GLN A 272 2.17 -17.98 22.88
N HIS A 273 2.18 -18.32 24.17
CA HIS A 273 3.39 -18.55 24.96
C HIS A 273 4.33 -19.56 24.31
N HIS A 274 3.80 -20.52 23.53
CA HIS A 274 4.61 -21.47 22.78
C HIS A 274 5.43 -20.79 21.66
N ARG A 275 4.88 -19.76 20.99
CA ARG A 275 5.57 -18.92 19.98
C ARG A 275 6.57 -17.94 20.61
N ALA A 276 6.28 -17.46 21.82
CA ALA A 276 7.08 -16.47 22.54
C ALA A 276 8.42 -16.98 23.16
N ARG A 277 8.82 -18.24 22.93
CA ARG A 277 9.95 -18.87 23.66
C ARG A 277 11.32 -18.57 23.04
N ARG A 278 12.20 -17.92 23.81
CA ARG A 278 13.60 -17.63 23.46
C ARG A 278 14.60 -18.76 23.74
N ASP A 279 14.22 -19.72 24.60
CA ASP A 279 15.09 -20.78 25.12
C ASP A 279 15.20 -22.01 24.21
N MET A 280 14.44 -22.04 23.11
CA MET A 280 14.34 -23.18 22.18
C MET A 280 15.55 -23.30 21.22
N GLY A 281 16.74 -22.92 21.68
CA GLY A 281 17.99 -22.94 20.89
C GLY A 281 19.24 -23.41 21.63
N ARG A 282 19.12 -24.00 22.84
CA ARG A 282 20.26 -24.61 23.55
C ARG A 282 19.98 -26.09 23.84
N GLN A 283 20.52 -26.95 22.99
CA GLN A 283 20.94 -28.31 23.36
C GLN A 283 22.39 -28.49 22.95
#